data_AF-A0A7D7VRL4-F1
#
_entry.id   AF-A0A7D7VRL4-F1
#
_cell.length_a   1.000
_cell.length_b   1.000
_cell.length_c   1.000
_cell.angle_alpha   90.00
_cell.angle_beta   90.00
_cell.angle_gamma   90.00
#
_symmetry.space_group_name_H-M   'P 1'
#
loop_
_entity.id
_entity.type
_entity.pdbx_description
1 polymer ?
#
loop_
_entity_poly.entity_id
_entity_poly.type
_entity_poly.pdbx_seq_one_letter_code
_entity_poly.pdbx_strand_id
1 'polypeptide(L)'
;MLFNCKEISKKYTAQEIIDKTIAAAGSDKAANAGFERFLNNKRIYIADSTAMKYSESVNSVHYFALLPYGLNDAAVKKKLLKPVAIKGKEYYKIEISFDKENGGKDFEDIFIYWIDKQNFTIDYLAYKFQVNGGGMRFREATDENIINGIRFVNYNNYKPKEDTVSISNLDLSFMNDKLIKLSEIYLENIKVAFLEE
;
A
#
# COMPACT_ATOMS: atom_id res chain seq x y z
N MET A 1 -27.48 25.67 28.34
CA MET A 1 -27.72 25.09 27.00
C MET A 1 -26.55 24.19 26.67
N LEU A 2 -26.77 22.88 26.60
CA LEU A 2 -25.77 21.93 26.12
C LEU A 2 -25.84 21.95 24.59
N PHE A 3 -24.83 22.54 23.93
CA PHE A 3 -24.68 22.39 22.49
C PHE A 3 -24.19 20.97 22.21
N ASN A 4 -25.13 20.09 21.88
CA ASN A 4 -24.83 18.77 21.33
C ASN A 4 -24.38 18.96 19.88
N CYS A 5 -23.08 19.23 19.69
CA CYS A 5 -22.48 19.22 18.37
C CYS A 5 -22.38 17.75 17.92
N LYS A 6 -23.39 17.29 17.16
CA LYS A 6 -23.22 16.07 16.36
C LYS A 6 -22.10 16.38 15.38
N GLU A 7 -20.91 15.82 15.60
CA GLU A 7 -19.87 15.83 14.59
C GLU A 7 -20.44 15.23 13.30
N ILE A 8 -20.66 16.10 12.31
CA ILE A 8 -20.98 15.66 10.96
C ILE A 8 -19.68 15.04 10.44
N SER A 9 -19.54 13.72 10.57
CA SER A 9 -18.38 13.01 10.06
C SER A 9 -18.25 13.33 8.56
N LYS A 10 -17.22 14.10 8.19
CA LYS A 10 -16.99 14.51 6.81
C LYS A 10 -16.90 13.25 5.94
N LYS A 11 -17.76 13.17 4.94
CA LYS A 11 -17.76 12.05 3.98
C LYS A 11 -16.79 12.39 2.85
N TYR A 12 -15.83 11.51 2.61
CA TYR A 12 -14.92 11.59 1.48
C TYR A 12 -15.23 10.49 0.48
N THR A 13 -15.02 10.78 -0.80
CA THR A 13 -14.96 9.78 -1.88
C THR A 13 -13.67 8.96 -1.78
N ALA A 14 -13.61 7.82 -2.47
CA ALA A 14 -12.39 7.00 -2.53
C ALA A 14 -11.20 7.81 -3.09
N GLN A 15 -11.44 8.63 -4.12
CA GLN A 15 -10.40 9.45 -4.74
C GLN A 15 -9.84 10.48 -3.76
N GLU A 16 -10.70 11.24 -3.07
CA GLU A 16 -10.25 12.24 -2.09
C GLU A 16 -9.46 11.62 -0.93
N ILE A 17 -9.80 10.40 -0.51
CA ILE A 17 -9.05 9.68 0.53
C ILE A 17 -7.66 9.31 -0.01
N ILE A 18 -7.56 8.80 -1.24
CA ILE A 18 -6.28 8.45 -1.88
C ILE A 18 -5.40 9.69 -2.04
N ASP A 19 -5.93 10.81 -2.53
CA ASP A 19 -5.17 12.05 -2.69
C ASP A 19 -4.62 12.56 -1.36
N LYS A 20 -5.42 12.49 -0.29
CA LYS A 20 -4.97 12.82 1.06
C LYS A 20 -3.92 11.86 1.57
N THR A 21 -4.03 10.58 1.24
CA THR A 21 -3.06 9.56 1.64
C THR A 21 -1.71 9.81 0.95
N ILE A 22 -1.71 10.16 -0.34
CA ILE A 22 -0.50 10.52 -1.10
C ILE A 22 0.17 11.74 -0.48
N ALA A 23 -0.60 12.79 -0.19
CA ALA A 23 -0.07 13.99 0.46
C ALA A 23 0.48 13.68 1.87
N ALA A 24 -0.23 12.88 2.67
CA ALA A 24 0.21 12.50 4.02
C ALA A 24 1.50 11.66 4.01
N ALA A 25 1.68 10.81 3.00
CA ALA A 25 2.90 10.03 2.82
C ALA A 25 4.08 10.84 2.24
N GLY A 26 3.82 12.02 1.67
CA GLY A 26 4.82 12.83 0.97
C GLY A 26 5.31 12.20 -0.33
N SER A 27 4.54 11.28 -0.92
CA SER A 27 4.94 10.54 -2.10
C SER A 27 4.86 11.37 -3.38
N ASP A 28 4.16 12.50 -3.35
CA ASP A 28 4.21 13.54 -4.39
C ASP A 28 5.63 14.07 -4.62
N LYS A 29 6.47 14.10 -3.58
CA LYS A 29 7.89 14.48 -3.69
C LYS A 29 8.77 13.41 -4.34
N ALA A 30 8.25 12.19 -4.50
CA ALA A 30 8.94 11.07 -5.12
C ALA A 30 8.47 10.83 -6.58
N ALA A 31 7.71 11.75 -7.16
CA ALA A 31 7.07 11.62 -8.48
C ALA A 31 8.02 11.30 -9.65
N ASN A 32 9.32 11.56 -9.51
CA ASN A 32 10.35 11.30 -10.52
C ASN A 32 11.22 10.06 -10.22
N ALA A 33 10.79 9.16 -9.34
CA ALA A 33 11.52 7.94 -9.04
C ALA A 33 11.52 6.97 -10.25
N GLY A 34 12.67 6.84 -10.91
CA GLY A 34 12.91 5.86 -11.96
C GLY A 34 13.62 4.59 -11.44
N PHE A 35 13.55 3.50 -12.21
CA PHE A 35 14.32 2.30 -11.91
C PHE A 35 15.73 2.39 -12.52
N GLU A 36 16.75 2.34 -11.68
CA GLU A 36 18.14 2.25 -12.11
C GLU A 36 18.83 1.05 -11.47
N ARG A 37 19.55 0.28 -12.27
CA ARG A 37 20.32 -0.86 -11.77
C ARG A 37 21.80 -0.52 -11.69
N PHE A 38 22.38 -0.81 -10.53
CA PHE A 38 23.81 -0.72 -10.29
C PHE A 38 24.40 -2.13 -10.10
N LEU A 39 25.57 -2.37 -10.66
CA LEU A 39 26.39 -3.54 -10.36
C LEU A 39 27.79 -3.04 -9.98
N ASN A 40 28.26 -3.36 -8.78
CA ASN A 40 29.53 -2.86 -8.23
C ASN A 40 29.65 -1.32 -8.31
N ASN A 41 28.59 -0.61 -7.90
CA ASN A 41 28.48 0.86 -7.95
C ASN A 41 28.58 1.48 -9.35
N LYS A 42 28.52 0.69 -10.42
CA LYS A 42 28.41 1.21 -11.79
C LYS A 42 26.98 1.04 -12.29
N ARG A 43 26.40 2.13 -12.78
CA ARG A 43 25.12 2.08 -13.50
C ARG A 43 25.28 1.15 -14.69
N ILE A 44 24.40 0.17 -14.82
CA ILE A 44 24.37 -0.71 -15.99
C ILE A 44 23.11 -0.43 -16.80
N TYR A 45 23.29 -0.22 -18.11
CA TYR A 45 22.17 -0.13 -19.03
C TYR A 45 21.68 -1.56 -19.31
N ILE A 46 20.44 -1.83 -18.95
CA ILE A 46 19.77 -3.09 -19.25
C ILE A 46 18.76 -2.81 -20.36
N ALA A 47 18.74 -3.65 -21.39
CA ALA A 47 17.79 -3.51 -22.49
C ALA A 47 16.35 -3.48 -21.95
N ASP A 48 15.48 -2.65 -22.52
CA ASP A 48 14.14 -2.35 -21.98
C ASP A 48 13.30 -3.59 -21.69
N SER A 49 13.40 -4.65 -22.49
CA SER A 49 12.71 -5.92 -22.25
C SER A 49 13.24 -6.69 -21.03
N THR A 50 14.53 -6.55 -20.74
CA THR A 50 15.21 -7.12 -19.58
C THR A 50 15.00 -6.25 -18.35
N ALA A 51 15.01 -4.92 -18.52
CA ALA A 51 14.60 -3.95 -17.51
C ALA A 51 13.15 -4.16 -17.08
N MET A 52 12.26 -4.43 -18.03
CA MET A 52 10.87 -4.74 -17.79
C MET A 52 10.72 -6.07 -17.07
N LYS A 53 11.41 -7.15 -17.48
CA LYS A 53 11.39 -8.43 -16.74
C LYS A 53 11.99 -8.35 -15.34
N TYR A 54 13.05 -7.57 -15.16
CA TYR A 54 13.61 -7.35 -13.82
C TYR A 54 12.69 -6.47 -13.00
N SER A 55 12.16 -5.37 -13.55
CA SER A 55 11.13 -4.52 -12.94
C SER A 55 9.92 -5.35 -12.55
N GLU A 56 9.42 -6.24 -13.42
CA GLU A 56 8.38 -7.24 -13.15
C GLU A 56 8.77 -8.17 -12.00
N SER A 57 10.03 -8.63 -11.93
CA SER A 57 10.54 -9.49 -10.85
C SER A 57 10.72 -8.76 -9.52
N VAL A 58 11.03 -7.46 -9.53
CA VAL A 58 11.06 -6.59 -8.33
C VAL A 58 9.74 -5.85 -8.10
N ASN A 59 8.74 -5.97 -8.97
CA ASN A 59 7.51 -5.15 -8.95
C ASN A 59 6.73 -5.41 -7.66
N SER A 60 6.71 -6.67 -7.23
CA SER A 60 6.11 -7.09 -5.96
C SER A 60 6.83 -6.56 -4.71
N VAL A 61 8.01 -5.93 -4.83
CA VAL A 61 8.75 -5.27 -3.73
C VAL A 61 8.79 -3.76 -3.93
N HIS A 62 9.00 -3.30 -5.16
CA HIS A 62 9.12 -1.89 -5.53
C HIS A 62 7.79 -1.16 -5.50
N TYR A 63 6.69 -1.82 -5.90
CA TYR A 63 5.35 -1.27 -5.79
C TYR A 63 5.05 -0.86 -4.34
N PHE A 64 5.38 -1.70 -3.35
CA PHE A 64 5.19 -1.35 -1.93
C PHE A 64 6.11 -0.22 -1.43
N ALA A 65 7.27 -0.03 -2.04
CA ALA A 65 8.21 1.02 -1.63
C ALA A 65 7.74 2.43 -2.06
N LEU A 66 6.92 2.52 -3.11
CA LEU A 66 6.40 3.78 -3.66
C LEU A 66 4.91 4.01 -3.34
N LEU A 67 4.24 3.08 -2.63
CA LEU A 67 2.88 3.33 -2.15
C LEU A 67 2.82 4.55 -1.22
N PRO A 68 1.75 5.36 -1.27
CA PRO A 68 0.55 5.23 -2.12
C PRO A 68 0.63 5.93 -3.49
N TYR A 69 1.79 6.38 -3.98
CA TYR A 69 1.88 7.22 -5.21
C TYR A 69 1.17 6.60 -6.42
N GLY A 70 1.45 5.33 -6.71
CA GLY A 70 0.87 4.62 -7.86
C GLY A 70 -0.65 4.38 -7.78
N LEU A 71 -1.32 4.74 -6.68
CA LEU A 71 -2.77 4.55 -6.54
C LEU A 71 -3.59 5.52 -7.41
N ASN A 72 -2.98 6.53 -8.02
CA ASN A 72 -3.62 7.45 -8.97
C ASN A 72 -3.43 7.08 -10.45
N ASP A 73 -2.78 5.95 -10.75
CA ASP A 73 -2.61 5.49 -12.12
C ASP A 73 -3.94 5.24 -12.83
N ALA A 74 -3.98 5.49 -14.14
CA ALA A 74 -5.20 5.41 -14.94
C ALA A 74 -5.85 4.01 -14.94
N ALA A 75 -5.05 2.96 -14.76
CA ALA A 75 -5.53 1.58 -14.68
C ALA A 75 -6.16 1.23 -13.31
N VAL A 76 -6.00 2.08 -12.30
CA VAL A 76 -6.41 1.81 -10.91
C VAL A 76 -7.89 2.14 -10.69
N LYS A 77 -8.67 1.10 -10.43
CA LYS A 77 -10.06 1.21 -9.98
C LYS A 77 -10.13 1.22 -8.46
N LYS A 78 -10.91 2.16 -7.94
CA LYS A 78 -11.05 2.43 -6.51
C LYS A 78 -12.48 2.15 -6.07
N LYS A 79 -12.65 1.35 -5.03
CA LYS A 79 -13.96 1.07 -4.43
C LYS A 79 -13.91 1.30 -2.94
N LEU A 80 -14.69 2.27 -2.47
CA LEU A 80 -14.86 2.51 -1.04
C LEU A 80 -15.71 1.41 -0.43
N LEU A 81 -15.14 0.66 0.51
CA LEU A 81 -15.84 -0.35 1.30
C LEU A 81 -16.41 0.26 2.58
N LYS A 82 -17.19 -0.54 3.33
CA LYS A 82 -17.67 -0.10 4.64
C LYS A 82 -16.47 0.19 5.56
N PRO A 83 -16.46 1.36 6.24
CA PRO A 83 -15.41 1.68 7.20
C PRO A 83 -15.44 0.68 8.37
N VAL A 84 -14.32 0.57 9.06
CA VAL A 84 -14.13 -0.41 10.14
C VAL A 84 -13.28 0.19 11.25
N ALA A 85 -13.51 -0.25 12.49
CA ALA A 85 -12.63 0.01 13.61
C ALA A 85 -11.66 -1.17 13.79
N ILE A 86 -10.37 -0.91 13.86
CA ILE A 86 -9.34 -1.90 14.20
C ILE A 86 -8.63 -1.42 15.45
N LYS A 87 -8.63 -2.24 16.51
CA LYS A 87 -8.01 -1.92 17.81
C LYS A 87 -8.40 -0.54 18.37
N GLY A 88 -9.67 -0.14 18.19
CA GLY A 88 -10.22 1.13 18.70
C GLY A 88 -9.98 2.36 17.81
N LYS A 89 -9.34 2.20 16.65
CA LYS A 89 -9.07 3.27 15.70
C LYS A 89 -9.89 3.09 14.43
N GLU A 90 -10.42 4.19 13.88
CA GLU A 90 -11.34 4.21 12.75
C GLU A 90 -10.59 4.31 11.41
N TYR A 91 -10.98 3.47 10.45
CA TYR A 91 -10.34 3.38 9.14
C TYR A 91 -11.33 3.57 8.00
N TYR A 92 -10.92 4.32 6.99
CA TYR A 92 -11.44 4.16 5.63
C TYR A 92 -10.89 2.85 5.05
N LYS A 93 -11.74 2.11 4.34
CA LYS A 93 -11.35 0.85 3.72
C LYS A 93 -11.54 0.96 2.22
N ILE A 94 -10.46 0.86 1.46
CA ILE A 94 -10.48 1.02 0.00
C ILE A 94 -9.98 -0.25 -0.65
N GLU A 95 -10.80 -0.80 -1.54
CA GLU A 95 -10.40 -1.86 -2.45
C GLU A 95 -9.85 -1.24 -3.73
N ILE A 96 -8.70 -1.75 -4.16
CA ILE A 96 -8.03 -1.40 -5.39
C ILE A 96 -7.97 -2.65 -6.27
N SER A 97 -8.40 -2.47 -7.52
CA SER A 97 -8.30 -3.44 -8.60
C SER A 97 -7.85 -2.73 -9.87
N PHE A 98 -7.54 -3.49 -10.93
CA PHE A 98 -6.98 -2.92 -12.15
C PHE A 98 -7.82 -3.26 -13.37
N ASP A 99 -7.79 -2.38 -14.37
CA ASP A 99 -8.39 -2.65 -15.67
C ASP A 99 -7.66 -3.76 -16.42
N LYS A 100 -8.40 -4.66 -17.08
CA LYS A 100 -7.80 -5.75 -17.87
C LYS A 100 -6.96 -5.25 -19.05
N GLU A 101 -7.34 -4.11 -19.63
CA GLU A 101 -6.67 -3.56 -20.82
C GLU A 101 -5.38 -2.79 -20.47
N ASN A 102 -5.34 -2.12 -19.31
CA ASN A 102 -4.23 -1.25 -18.91
C ASN A 102 -3.46 -1.75 -17.67
N GLY A 103 -3.95 -2.78 -16.98
CA GLY A 103 -3.40 -3.32 -15.73
C GLY A 103 -2.30 -4.38 -15.92
N GLY A 104 -1.89 -4.65 -17.16
CA GLY A 104 -0.83 -5.61 -17.45
C GLY A 104 -1.17 -7.05 -17.01
N LYS A 105 -0.15 -7.82 -16.63
CA LYS A 105 -0.31 -9.23 -16.20
C LYS A 105 -0.92 -9.41 -14.82
N ASP A 106 -0.95 -8.35 -14.02
CA ASP A 106 -1.37 -8.38 -12.62
C ASP A 106 -2.81 -7.85 -12.44
N PHE A 107 -3.61 -7.79 -13.51
CA PHE A 107 -4.99 -7.27 -13.46
C PHE A 107 -5.92 -8.05 -12.50
N GLU A 108 -5.54 -9.27 -12.14
CA GLU A 108 -6.27 -10.12 -11.20
C GLU A 108 -5.94 -9.82 -9.72
N ASP A 109 -4.94 -8.99 -9.46
CA ASP A 109 -4.54 -8.64 -8.11
C ASP A 109 -5.58 -7.69 -7.48
N ILE A 110 -5.95 -8.02 -6.25
CA ILE A 110 -6.85 -7.22 -5.42
C ILE A 110 -6.06 -6.75 -4.22
N PHE A 111 -6.10 -5.44 -3.97
CA PHE A 111 -5.51 -4.82 -2.80
C PHE A 111 -6.61 -4.22 -1.92
N ILE A 112 -6.43 -4.28 -0.61
CA ILE A 112 -7.27 -3.58 0.37
C ILE A 112 -6.36 -2.70 1.22
N TYR A 113 -6.70 -1.43 1.35
CA TYR A 113 -6.02 -0.47 2.21
C TYR A 113 -6.93 -0.03 3.34
N TRP A 114 -6.41 -0.04 4.56
CA TRP A 114 -7.05 0.58 5.72
C TRP A 114 -6.29 1.86 6.06
N ILE A 115 -6.95 2.98 5.76
CA ILE A 115 -6.40 4.33 5.84
C ILE A 115 -7.01 5.01 7.06
N ASP A 116 -6.16 5.43 8.00
CA ASP A 116 -6.60 6.12 9.22
C ASP A 116 -7.41 7.37 8.86
N LYS A 117 -8.60 7.51 9.47
CA LYS A 117 -9.48 8.65 9.22
C LYS A 117 -8.95 9.99 9.76
N GLN A 118 -8.00 9.99 10.69
CA GLN A 118 -7.46 11.17 11.33
C GLN A 118 -6.28 11.76 10.55
N ASN A 119 -5.28 10.93 10.24
CA ASN A 119 -4.03 11.39 9.63
C ASN A 119 -3.84 10.95 8.16
N PHE A 120 -4.77 10.14 7.61
CA PHE A 120 -4.69 9.57 6.26
C PHE A 120 -3.46 8.68 6.00
N THR A 121 -2.90 8.04 7.02
CA THR A 121 -1.84 7.04 6.84
C THR A 121 -2.42 5.67 6.52
N ILE A 122 -1.72 4.90 5.68
CA ILE A 122 -1.97 3.46 5.53
C ILE A 122 -1.33 2.76 6.73
N ASP A 123 -2.16 2.21 7.60
CA ASP A 123 -1.71 1.43 8.76
C ASP A 123 -1.84 -0.08 8.51
N TYR A 124 -2.78 -0.47 7.65
CA TYR A 124 -2.91 -1.85 7.21
C TYR A 124 -3.09 -1.92 5.70
N LEU A 125 -2.51 -2.96 5.10
CA LEU A 125 -2.78 -3.32 3.71
C LEU A 125 -2.88 -4.83 3.56
N ALA A 126 -3.64 -5.26 2.57
CA ALA A 126 -3.72 -6.65 2.18
C ALA A 126 -3.69 -6.77 0.67
N TYR A 127 -3.18 -7.89 0.19
CA TYR A 127 -3.16 -8.20 -1.23
C TYR A 127 -3.32 -9.69 -1.45
N LYS A 128 -4.00 -10.03 -2.55
CA LYS A 128 -4.11 -11.39 -3.07
C LYS A 128 -3.21 -11.51 -4.28
N PHE A 129 -2.42 -12.58 -4.34
CA PHE A 129 -1.53 -12.90 -5.44
C PHE A 129 -1.81 -14.32 -5.95
N GLN A 130 -1.44 -14.60 -7.20
CA GLN A 130 -1.68 -15.91 -7.84
C GLN A 130 -0.41 -16.78 -8.01
N VAL A 131 0.77 -16.23 -7.75
CA VAL A 131 2.04 -16.97 -7.92
C VAL A 131 2.20 -18.09 -6.89
N ASN A 132 2.81 -19.22 -7.29
CA ASN A 132 3.14 -20.38 -6.43
C ASN A 132 1.94 -20.98 -5.66
N GLY A 133 0.79 -21.14 -6.30
CA GLY A 133 -0.44 -21.62 -5.66
C GLY A 133 -1.29 -20.52 -5.05
N GLY A 134 -0.85 -19.27 -5.19
CA GLY A 134 -1.54 -18.07 -4.76
C GLY A 134 -1.57 -17.89 -3.24
N GLY A 135 -2.33 -16.90 -2.80
CA GLY A 135 -2.59 -16.66 -1.39
C GLY A 135 -2.86 -15.19 -1.09
N MET A 136 -2.94 -14.89 0.19
CA MET A 136 -3.13 -13.54 0.69
C MET A 136 -2.05 -13.17 1.70
N ARG A 137 -1.71 -11.89 1.71
CA ARG A 137 -0.96 -11.28 2.81
C ARG A 137 -1.76 -10.16 3.43
N PHE A 138 -1.61 -10.02 4.74
CA PHE A 138 -2.07 -8.87 5.50
C PHE A 138 -0.84 -8.26 6.17
N ARG A 139 -0.67 -6.95 6.06
CA ARG A 139 0.42 -6.23 6.69
C ARG A 139 -0.13 -5.23 7.70
N GLU A 140 0.49 -5.19 8.87
CA GLU A 140 0.27 -4.18 9.91
C GLU A 140 1.52 -3.31 9.97
N ALA A 141 1.35 -2.00 9.82
CA ALA A 141 2.42 -1.03 10.04
C ALA A 141 2.87 -1.08 11.50
N THR A 142 4.19 -1.11 11.73
CA THR A 142 4.76 -1.17 13.08
C THR A 142 5.45 0.12 13.47
N ASP A 143 6.44 0.53 12.67
CA ASP A 143 7.22 1.74 12.87
C ASP A 143 7.24 2.53 11.58
N GLU A 144 7.37 3.85 11.72
CA GLU A 144 7.54 4.76 10.59
C GLU A 144 8.78 5.62 10.76
N ASN A 145 9.41 5.95 9.65
CA ASN A 145 10.51 6.89 9.57
C ASN A 145 10.18 7.94 8.51
N ILE A 146 10.27 9.21 8.87
CA ILE A 146 10.01 10.31 7.95
C ILE A 146 11.36 10.93 7.59
N ILE A 147 11.76 10.79 6.33
CA ILE A 147 13.02 11.35 5.81
C ILE A 147 12.68 12.33 4.71
N ASN A 148 13.10 13.59 4.87
CA ASN A 148 12.80 14.70 3.95
C ASN A 148 11.29 14.87 3.67
N GLY A 149 10.46 14.54 4.67
CA GLY A 149 9.01 14.60 4.57
C GLY A 149 8.40 13.54 3.64
N ILE A 150 9.08 12.42 3.45
CA ILE A 150 8.57 11.17 2.84
C ILE A 150 8.47 10.12 3.95
N ARG A 151 7.31 9.45 4.04
CA ARG A 151 7.03 8.42 5.05
C ARG A 151 7.47 7.05 4.55
N PHE A 152 8.34 6.39 5.32
CA PHE A 152 8.76 5.01 5.16
C PHE A 152 8.23 4.17 6.32
N VAL A 153 7.78 2.95 6.05
CA VAL A 153 7.02 2.16 7.03
C VAL A 153 7.53 0.72 7.09
N ASN A 154 7.78 0.26 8.30
CA ASN A 154 8.04 -1.14 8.61
C ASN A 154 6.73 -1.90 8.80
N TYR A 155 6.73 -3.19 8.50
CA TYR A 155 5.52 -4.00 8.54
C TYR A 155 5.72 -5.35 9.21
N ASN A 156 4.76 -5.73 10.05
CA ASN A 156 4.50 -7.14 10.30
C ASN A 156 3.75 -7.73 9.10
N ASN A 157 4.09 -8.94 8.70
CA ASN A 157 3.49 -9.61 7.55
C ASN A 157 2.83 -10.93 7.98
N TYR A 158 1.57 -11.12 7.62
CA TYR A 158 0.73 -12.22 8.06
C TYR A 158 0.09 -12.96 6.89
N LYS A 159 -0.36 -14.20 7.15
CA LYS A 159 -1.30 -14.94 6.30
C LYS A 159 -2.53 -15.38 7.09
N PRO A 160 -3.70 -15.58 6.44
CA PRO A 160 -4.82 -16.23 7.10
C PRO A 160 -4.51 -17.68 7.49
N LYS A 161 -5.11 -18.16 8.57
CA LYS A 161 -5.05 -19.58 8.98
C LYS A 161 -5.82 -20.50 8.04
N GLU A 162 -6.87 -19.98 7.42
CA GLU A 162 -7.78 -20.72 6.54
C GLU A 162 -7.87 -20.03 5.17
N ASP A 163 -7.84 -20.80 4.08
CA ASP A 163 -7.88 -20.29 2.71
C ASP A 163 -9.28 -19.83 2.27
N THR A 164 -10.31 -20.11 3.08
CA THR A 164 -11.71 -19.71 2.84
C THR A 164 -11.98 -18.24 3.18
N VAL A 165 -11.05 -17.58 3.87
CA VAL A 165 -11.21 -16.18 4.28
C VAL A 165 -11.16 -15.28 3.04
N SER A 166 -12.15 -14.39 2.89
CA SER A 166 -12.10 -13.35 1.87
C SER A 166 -11.09 -12.26 2.24
N ILE A 167 -10.34 -11.73 1.26
CA ILE A 167 -9.38 -10.64 1.46
C ILE A 167 -10.00 -9.43 2.17
N SER A 168 -11.25 -9.12 1.84
CA SER A 168 -12.00 -8.01 2.42
C SER A 168 -12.42 -8.25 3.88
N ASN A 169 -12.17 -9.43 4.45
CA ASN A 169 -12.44 -9.74 5.86
C ASN A 169 -11.16 -10.00 6.67
N LEU A 170 -9.97 -9.73 6.11
CA LEU A 170 -8.70 -9.99 6.81
C LEU A 170 -8.50 -9.11 8.06
N ASP A 171 -9.13 -7.93 8.11
CA ASP A 171 -9.21 -7.11 9.32
C ASP A 171 -9.99 -7.79 10.45
N LEU A 172 -11.12 -8.44 10.14
CA LEU A 172 -11.84 -9.24 11.12
C LEU A 172 -11.00 -10.43 11.58
N SER A 173 -10.33 -11.12 10.65
CA SER A 173 -9.44 -12.23 11.00
C SER A 173 -8.26 -11.76 11.85
N PHE A 174 -7.72 -10.57 11.59
CA PHE A 174 -6.65 -9.98 12.39
C PHE A 174 -7.10 -9.70 13.83
N MET A 175 -8.26 -9.08 14.02
CA MET A 175 -8.80 -8.78 15.35
C MET A 175 -9.20 -10.01 16.16
N ASN A 176 -9.44 -11.15 15.51
CA ASN A 176 -9.83 -12.41 16.16
C ASN A 176 -8.67 -13.42 16.25
N ASP A 177 -7.41 -12.98 16.12
CA ASP A 177 -6.22 -13.83 16.17
C ASP A 177 -6.25 -15.01 15.18
N LYS A 178 -6.91 -14.82 14.03
CA LYS A 178 -7.04 -15.81 12.94
C LYS A 178 -5.99 -15.65 11.84
N LEU A 179 -5.01 -14.78 12.05
CA LEU A 179 -3.84 -14.65 11.18
C LEU A 179 -2.60 -15.25 11.84
N ILE A 180 -1.67 -15.74 11.01
CA ILE A 180 -0.35 -16.22 11.43
C ILE A 180 0.69 -15.21 10.97
N LYS A 181 1.51 -14.69 11.90
CA LYS A 181 2.66 -13.85 11.57
C LYS A 181 3.70 -14.71 10.86
N LEU A 182 4.11 -14.28 9.67
CA LEU A 182 5.09 -14.98 8.85
C LEU A 182 6.47 -14.34 8.95
N SER A 183 6.51 -13.02 8.93
CA SER A 183 7.75 -12.27 8.88
C SER A 183 7.55 -10.84 9.36
N GLU A 184 8.67 -10.14 9.51
CA GLU A 184 8.75 -8.71 9.73
C GLU A 184 9.51 -8.10 8.54
N ILE A 185 9.19 -6.86 8.20
CA ILE A 185 9.78 -6.11 7.10
C ILE A 185 10.33 -4.83 7.70
N TYR A 186 11.66 -4.70 7.69
CA TYR A 186 12.37 -3.53 8.17
C TYR A 186 13.03 -2.82 7.00
N LEU A 187 12.82 -1.51 6.92
CA LEU A 187 13.51 -0.63 5.99
C LEU A 187 14.72 -0.02 6.69
N GLU A 188 15.91 -0.36 6.21
CA GLU A 188 17.18 0.10 6.78
C GLU A 188 17.99 0.92 5.78
N ASN A 189 18.89 1.77 6.27
CA ASN A 189 19.82 2.57 5.45
C ASN A 189 19.15 3.42 4.37
N ILE A 190 17.93 3.90 4.65
CA ILE A 190 17.15 4.73 3.73
C ILE A 190 17.86 6.08 3.54
N LYS A 191 18.13 6.44 2.28
CA LYS A 191 18.70 7.72 1.89
C LYS A 191 17.81 8.38 0.87
N VAL A 192 17.46 9.63 1.12
CA VAL A 192 16.68 10.45 0.19
C VAL A 192 17.55 11.63 -0.21
N ALA A 193 17.76 11.80 -1.52
CA ALA A 193 18.36 12.97 -2.11
C ALA A 193 17.41 13.51 -3.17
N PHE A 194 17.18 14.82 -3.16
CA PHE A 194 16.48 15.48 -4.25
C PHE A 194 17.50 15.75 -5.36
N LEU A 195 17.11 15.47 -6.60
CA LEU A 195 17.89 15.87 -7.76
C LEU A 195 17.64 17.36 -7.96
N GLU A 196 18.70 18.17 -7.95
CA GLU A 196 18.62 19.56 -8.41
C GLU A 196 18.37 19.56 -9.93
N GLU A 197 17.51 20.47 -10.39
CA GLU A 197 17.18 20.66 -11.82
C GLU A 197 18.35 21.21 -12.64
#